data_AF-A0A0D9WHU7-F1
#
_entry.id   AF-A0A0D9WHU7-F1
#
_cell.length_a   1.000
_cell.length_b   1.000
_cell.length_c   1.000
_cell.angle_alpha   90.00
_cell.angle_beta   90.00
_cell.angle_gamma   90.00
#
_symmetry.space_group_name_H-M   'P 1'
#
loop_
_entity.id
_entity.type
_entity.pdbx_description
1 polymer ?
#
loop_
_entity_poly.entity_id
_entity_poly.type
_entity_poly.pdbx_seq_one_letter_code
_entity_poly.pdbx_strand_id
1 'polypeptide(L)'
;MKEAGRTAQLGNGGLIRVLFETPSGFAIFVYDGVNLIRQDAMQAVVLIGFEKFENKLAAINHDTGVSERLAMMINKYMAPGQKLAVETDGYKKIIKKSLGISCLCGRTVDELMWGLKIHMGFLVPEENSEQTNEDRFPKSVGMRLLLNRHSFRVQPDMMVTKQIIQKTGLVHECDQIVNKHSDSLRTAAEHLKEISCIDTQDWDLMKLAAALKMICCPEEKIEAGRWLFLKQQLKRFRDDAPKYKDKILKMPCLVVYDEMY
;
A
#
# COMPACT_ATOMS: atom_id res chain seq x y z
N MET A 1 -1.86 17.47 -10.75
CA MET A 1 -3.22 17.89 -11.22
C MET A 1 -4.28 16.79 -11.24
N LYS A 2 -3.97 15.48 -11.40
CA LYS A 2 -4.98 14.40 -11.42
C LYS A 2 -5.52 13.97 -10.04
N GLU A 3 -4.79 14.17 -8.95
CA GLU A 3 -5.23 13.77 -7.59
C GLU A 3 -6.31 14.69 -7.01
N ALA A 4 -6.18 16.01 -7.16
CA ALA A 4 -7.13 16.99 -6.63
C ALA A 4 -8.57 16.82 -7.18
N GLY A 5 -8.70 16.29 -8.40
CA GLY A 5 -10.01 16.01 -9.02
C GLY A 5 -10.68 14.73 -8.51
N ARG A 6 -9.94 13.78 -7.91
CA ARG A 6 -10.50 12.53 -7.36
C ARG A 6 -10.89 12.66 -5.90
N THR A 7 -10.18 13.46 -5.12
CA THR A 7 -10.55 13.76 -3.72
C THR A 7 -11.85 14.55 -3.62
N ALA A 8 -12.09 15.46 -4.57
CA ALA A 8 -13.37 16.18 -4.70
C ALA A 8 -14.57 15.24 -4.91
N GLN A 9 -14.37 14.05 -5.49
CA GLN A 9 -15.44 13.07 -5.70
C GLN A 9 -15.85 12.34 -4.42
N LEU A 10 -15.06 12.38 -3.34
CA LEU A 10 -15.35 11.66 -2.10
C LEU A 10 -16.17 12.49 -1.10
N GLY A 11 -16.13 13.82 -1.20
CA GLY A 11 -16.75 14.73 -0.24
C GLY A 11 -16.01 14.74 1.11
N ASN A 12 -16.43 15.64 2.02
CA ASN A 12 -15.97 15.70 3.42
C ASN A 12 -14.43 15.67 3.62
N GLY A 13 -13.69 16.45 2.82
CA GLY A 13 -12.22 16.50 2.91
C GLY A 13 -11.50 15.22 2.49
N GLY A 14 -12.19 14.27 1.83
CA GLY A 14 -11.63 12.97 1.44
C GLY A 14 -11.87 11.85 2.45
N LEU A 15 -12.35 12.15 3.66
CA LEU A 15 -12.65 11.16 4.69
C LEU A 15 -13.94 10.40 4.39
N ILE A 16 -13.86 9.07 4.45
CA ILE A 16 -15.01 8.18 4.28
C ILE A 16 -15.31 7.42 5.57
N ARG A 17 -16.53 6.85 5.63
CA ARG A 17 -16.85 5.81 6.61
C ARG A 17 -16.78 4.46 5.96
N VAL A 18 -16.51 3.42 6.75
CA VAL A 18 -16.49 2.04 6.29
C VAL A 18 -17.44 1.25 7.17
N LEU A 19 -18.48 0.67 6.59
CA LEU A 19 -19.34 -0.30 7.26
C LEU A 19 -18.75 -1.69 7.02
N PHE A 20 -18.27 -2.30 8.10
CA PHE A 20 -17.60 -3.59 8.09
C PHE A 20 -18.43 -4.61 8.86
N GLU A 21 -18.80 -5.72 8.21
CA GLU A 21 -19.50 -6.81 8.87
C GLU A 21 -18.50 -7.70 9.61
N THR A 22 -18.73 -7.91 10.90
CA THR A 22 -17.95 -8.83 11.74
C THR A 22 -18.72 -10.14 11.95
N PRO A 23 -18.11 -11.18 12.54
CA PRO A 23 -18.84 -12.40 12.89
C PRO A 23 -20.06 -12.13 13.79
N SER A 24 -19.92 -11.27 14.81
CA SER A 24 -20.99 -11.00 15.78
C SER A 24 -21.84 -9.76 15.49
N GLY A 25 -21.52 -8.95 14.47
CA GLY A 25 -22.30 -7.75 14.16
C GLY A 25 -21.69 -6.84 13.09
N PHE A 26 -21.71 -5.53 13.34
CA PHE A 26 -21.20 -4.52 12.41
C PHE A 26 -20.30 -3.52 13.14
N ALA A 27 -19.24 -3.11 12.47
CA ALA A 27 -18.31 -2.07 12.89
C ALA A 27 -18.32 -0.91 11.89
N ILE A 28 -18.09 0.30 12.39
CA ILE A 28 -17.91 1.51 11.59
C ILE A 28 -16.51 2.06 11.86
N PHE A 29 -15.77 2.29 10.77
CA PHE A 29 -14.46 2.89 10.81
C PHE A 29 -14.43 4.25 10.10
N VAL A 30 -13.53 5.12 10.54
CA VAL A 30 -13.04 6.26 9.74
C VAL A 30 -11.86 5.80 8.92
N TYR A 31 -11.85 6.20 7.65
CA TYR A 31 -10.76 5.94 6.73
C TYR A 31 -10.50 7.16 5.86
N ASP A 32 -9.22 7.42 5.56
CA ASP A 32 -8.84 8.41 4.57
C ASP A 32 -9.08 7.84 3.17
N GLY A 33 -10.13 8.29 2.49
CA GLY A 33 -10.50 7.80 1.17
C GLY A 33 -9.49 8.15 0.08
N VAL A 34 -8.55 9.08 0.31
CA VAL A 34 -7.42 9.32 -0.61
C VAL A 34 -6.55 8.06 -0.74
N ASN A 35 -6.49 7.27 0.32
CA ASN A 35 -5.74 6.02 0.37
C ASN A 35 -6.39 4.89 -0.44
N LEU A 36 -7.67 5.01 -0.83
CA LEU A 36 -8.25 4.12 -1.85
C LEU A 36 -7.65 4.35 -3.24
N ILE A 37 -6.99 5.49 -3.45
CA ILE A 37 -6.46 5.93 -4.75
C ILE A 37 -4.93 5.82 -4.77
N ARG A 38 -4.26 5.95 -3.61
CA ARG A 38 -2.80 5.84 -3.48
C ARG A 38 -2.40 4.39 -3.19
N GLN A 39 -1.40 3.88 -3.91
CA GLN A 39 -0.92 2.48 -3.78
C GLN A 39 -0.08 2.23 -2.51
N ASP A 40 0.14 3.27 -1.69
CA ASP A 40 1.20 3.32 -0.67
C ASP A 40 0.69 3.72 0.73
N ALA A 41 -0.61 3.57 0.98
CA ALA A 41 -1.22 4.08 2.19
C ALA A 41 -1.16 3.07 3.35
N MET A 42 -0.12 3.17 4.17
CA MET A 42 -0.17 2.69 5.54
C MET A 42 -0.57 3.84 6.47
N GLN A 43 -1.59 3.61 7.32
CA GLN A 43 -2.20 4.47 8.36
C GLN A 43 -3.48 5.24 7.95
N ALA A 44 -4.49 5.47 8.79
CA ALA A 44 -4.88 4.91 10.10
C ALA A 44 -6.39 4.62 10.02
N VAL A 45 -6.78 3.34 10.08
CA VAL A 45 -8.18 2.96 10.26
C VAL A 45 -8.52 3.20 11.73
N VAL A 46 -9.59 3.95 12.01
CA VAL A 46 -10.03 4.22 13.39
C VAL A 46 -11.42 3.66 13.61
N LEU A 47 -11.57 2.74 14.59
CA LEU A 47 -12.88 2.25 15.01
C LEU A 47 -13.63 3.38 15.72
N ILE A 48 -14.87 3.63 15.31
CA ILE A 48 -15.73 4.65 15.93
C ILE A 48 -17.07 4.10 16.44
N GLY A 49 -17.44 2.89 16.02
CA GLY A 49 -18.61 2.22 16.54
C GLY A 49 -18.59 0.74 16.25
N PHE A 50 -19.06 -0.05 17.19
CA PHE A 50 -19.25 -1.48 17.03
C PHE A 50 -20.53 -1.88 17.74
N GLU A 51 -21.36 -2.69 17.09
CA GLU A 51 -22.57 -3.24 17.67
C GLU A 51 -22.77 -4.69 17.27
N LYS A 52 -23.15 -5.52 18.25
CA LYS A 52 -23.51 -6.93 18.02
C LYS A 52 -24.95 -7.06 17.55
N PHE A 53 -25.17 -7.95 16.60
CA PHE A 53 -26.48 -8.29 16.04
C PHE A 53 -26.67 -9.80 16.07
N GLU A 54 -27.67 -10.27 16.83
CA GLU A 54 -27.99 -11.70 16.90
C GLU A 54 -28.30 -12.29 15.53
N ASN A 55 -29.00 -11.52 14.68
CA ASN A 55 -29.30 -11.89 13.31
C ASN A 55 -28.89 -10.77 12.35
N LYS A 56 -27.72 -10.92 11.72
CA LYS A 56 -27.21 -9.97 10.72
C LYS A 56 -28.09 -9.88 9.47
N LEU A 57 -28.75 -10.96 9.07
CA LEU A 57 -29.70 -10.95 7.94
C LEU A 57 -30.95 -10.11 8.24
N ALA A 58 -31.39 -10.09 9.50
CA ALA A 58 -32.47 -9.19 9.93
C ALA A 58 -32.03 -7.72 9.99
N ALA A 59 -30.73 -7.47 10.18
CA ALA A 59 -30.19 -6.12 10.28
C ALA A 59 -30.15 -5.41 8.91
N ILE A 60 -29.83 -6.14 7.83
CA ILE A 60 -29.79 -5.63 6.46
C ILE A 60 -30.14 -6.73 5.44
N ASN A 61 -31.21 -6.55 4.67
CA ASN A 61 -31.57 -7.44 3.57
C ASN A 61 -32.41 -6.73 2.50
N HIS A 62 -32.70 -7.43 1.40
CA HIS A 62 -33.41 -6.86 0.26
C HIS A 62 -34.90 -6.58 0.52
N ASP A 63 -35.53 -7.35 1.41
CA ASP A 63 -36.98 -7.32 1.64
C ASP A 63 -37.36 -6.21 2.63
N THR A 64 -36.67 -6.15 3.78
CA THR A 64 -36.94 -5.19 4.86
C THR A 64 -36.01 -3.97 4.84
N GLY A 65 -34.97 -3.99 4.00
CA GLY A 65 -34.00 -2.90 3.92
C GLY A 65 -33.02 -2.90 5.10
N VAL A 66 -32.73 -1.72 5.65
CA VAL A 66 -31.88 -1.54 6.85
C VAL A 66 -32.76 -1.45 8.09
N SER A 67 -32.53 -2.32 9.07
CA SER A 67 -33.20 -2.26 10.38
C SER A 67 -33.01 -0.90 11.07
N GLU A 68 -33.97 -0.51 11.91
CA GLU A 68 -33.90 0.76 12.65
C GLU A 68 -32.62 0.87 13.48
N ARG A 69 -32.23 -0.21 14.16
CA ARG A 69 -31.01 -0.26 14.96
C ARG A 69 -29.74 -0.02 14.14
N LEU A 70 -29.58 -0.71 13.01
CA LEU A 70 -28.44 -0.48 12.12
C LEU A 70 -28.47 0.90 11.47
N ALA A 71 -29.66 1.41 11.14
CA ALA A 71 -29.84 2.77 10.61
C ALA A 71 -29.40 3.84 11.62
N MET A 72 -29.79 3.70 12.90
CA MET A 72 -29.34 4.58 13.98
C MET A 72 -27.82 4.54 14.13
N MET A 73 -27.22 3.34 14.13
CA MET A 73 -25.78 3.17 14.21
C MET A 73 -25.06 3.89 13.06
N ILE A 74 -25.49 3.69 11.81
CA ILE A 74 -24.89 4.34 10.64
C ILE A 74 -25.04 5.86 10.73
N ASN A 75 -26.26 6.36 10.97
CA ASN A 75 -26.53 7.79 10.99
C ASN A 75 -25.80 8.53 12.11
N LYS A 76 -25.58 7.88 13.26
CA LYS A 76 -24.81 8.44 14.39
C LYS A 76 -23.42 8.91 13.98
N TYR A 77 -22.79 8.24 13.02
CA TYR A 77 -21.40 8.48 12.64
C TYR A 77 -21.21 9.11 11.25
N MET A 78 -22.30 9.40 10.55
CA MET A 78 -22.28 9.96 9.19
C MET A 78 -22.54 11.47 9.20
N ALA A 79 -21.71 12.21 8.46
CA ALA A 79 -21.99 13.61 8.13
C ALA A 79 -22.80 13.73 6.82
N PRO A 80 -23.60 14.80 6.63
CA PRO A 80 -24.30 15.04 5.37
C PRO A 80 -23.36 15.02 4.16
N GLY A 81 -23.73 14.29 3.11
CA GLY A 81 -22.96 14.18 1.87
C GLY A 81 -21.71 13.28 1.96
N GLN A 82 -21.39 12.71 3.12
CA GLN A 82 -20.28 11.79 3.29
C GLN A 82 -20.58 10.43 2.63
N LYS A 83 -19.55 9.79 2.08
CA LYS A 83 -19.67 8.45 1.48
C LYS A 83 -19.38 7.33 2.48
N LEU A 84 -20.12 6.23 2.30
CA LEU A 84 -19.97 5.00 3.08
C LEU A 84 -19.41 3.87 2.20
N ALA A 85 -18.22 3.37 2.50
CA ALA A 85 -17.71 2.14 1.90
C ALA A 85 -18.42 0.92 2.49
N VAL A 86 -18.86 0.01 1.63
CA VAL A 86 -19.59 -1.20 1.98
C VAL A 86 -19.05 -2.40 1.20
N GLU A 87 -19.15 -3.59 1.77
CA GLU A 87 -18.52 -4.80 1.24
C GLU A 87 -19.16 -5.29 -0.08
N THR A 88 -20.47 -5.10 -0.25
CA THR A 88 -21.20 -5.64 -1.40
C THR A 88 -22.03 -4.60 -2.15
N ASP A 89 -22.22 -4.84 -3.44
CA ASP A 89 -23.19 -4.07 -4.25
C ASP A 89 -24.63 -4.21 -3.73
N GLY A 90 -24.95 -5.34 -3.08
CA GLY A 90 -26.22 -5.55 -2.40
C GLY A 90 -26.43 -4.52 -1.28
N TYR A 91 -25.46 -4.39 -0.37
CA TYR A 91 -25.50 -3.41 0.72
C TYR A 91 -25.58 -1.98 0.20
N LYS A 92 -24.80 -1.66 -0.84
CA LYS A 92 -24.88 -0.35 -1.50
C LYS A 92 -26.29 -0.02 -1.99
N LYS A 93 -26.96 -0.96 -2.67
CA LYS A 93 -28.32 -0.76 -3.19
C LYS A 93 -29.32 -0.60 -2.04
N ILE A 94 -29.24 -1.45 -1.03
CA ILE A 94 -30.14 -1.43 0.14
C ILE A 94 -29.98 -0.13 0.92
N ILE A 95 -28.75 0.24 1.30
CA ILE A 95 -28.47 1.44 2.09
C ILE A 95 -28.85 2.72 1.32
N LYS A 96 -28.56 2.77 0.00
CA LYS A 96 -28.98 3.90 -0.82
C LYS A 96 -30.51 4.06 -0.86
N LYS A 97 -31.25 2.95 -0.98
CA LYS A 97 -32.71 2.95 -1.02
C LYS A 97 -33.32 3.31 0.34
N SER A 98 -32.83 2.71 1.42
CA SER A 98 -33.40 2.85 2.77
C SER A 98 -32.99 4.16 3.45
N LEU A 99 -31.74 4.61 3.29
CA LEU A 99 -31.18 5.73 4.04
C LEU A 99 -30.80 6.93 3.17
N GLY A 100 -30.86 6.82 1.84
CA GLY A 100 -30.43 7.90 0.93
C GLY A 100 -28.92 8.15 0.91
N ILE A 101 -28.12 7.29 1.56
CA ILE A 101 -26.67 7.46 1.69
C ILE A 101 -25.97 6.96 0.41
N SER A 102 -25.01 7.75 -0.10
CA SER A 102 -24.17 7.34 -1.23
C SER A 102 -23.06 6.40 -0.77
N CYS A 103 -23.03 5.18 -1.31
CA CYS A 103 -22.00 4.19 -0.95
C CYS A 103 -20.92 3.98 -2.02
N LEU A 104 -19.73 3.57 -1.55
CA LEU A 104 -18.59 3.10 -2.34
C LEU A 104 -18.49 1.57 -2.23
N CYS A 105 -18.16 0.91 -3.34
CA CYS A 105 -17.98 -0.54 -3.42
C CYS A 105 -17.02 -0.88 -4.58
N GLY A 106 -16.55 -2.12 -4.63
CA GLY A 106 -15.71 -2.66 -5.70
C GLY A 106 -14.26 -2.79 -5.28
N ARG A 107 -13.38 -3.09 -6.25
CA ARG A 107 -12.02 -3.64 -6.00
C ARG A 107 -11.20 -2.93 -4.93
N THR A 108 -11.17 -1.60 -4.90
CA THR A 108 -10.40 -0.85 -3.90
C THR A 108 -11.00 -0.95 -2.49
N VAL A 109 -12.33 -1.02 -2.40
CA VAL A 109 -13.02 -1.28 -1.13
C VAL A 109 -12.83 -2.74 -0.71
N ASP A 110 -12.82 -3.69 -1.66
CA ASP A 110 -12.58 -5.11 -1.36
C ASP A 110 -11.19 -5.33 -0.72
N GLU A 111 -10.16 -4.64 -1.21
CA GLU A 111 -8.81 -4.63 -0.61
C GLU A 111 -8.82 -4.07 0.82
N LEU A 112 -9.55 -2.96 1.04
CA LEU A 112 -9.72 -2.38 2.37
C LEU A 112 -10.44 -3.36 3.31
N MET A 113 -11.56 -3.95 2.88
CA MET A 113 -12.32 -4.91 3.69
C MET A 113 -11.47 -6.14 4.04
N TRP A 114 -10.66 -6.62 3.09
CA TRP A 114 -9.72 -7.71 3.34
C TRP A 114 -8.65 -7.34 4.40
N GLY A 115 -8.08 -6.13 4.30
CA GLY A 115 -7.14 -5.62 5.31
C GLY A 115 -7.77 -5.47 6.69
N LEU A 116 -9.00 -4.93 6.77
CA LEU A 116 -9.77 -4.84 8.02
C LEU A 116 -10.01 -6.23 8.61
N LYS A 117 -10.33 -7.20 7.76
CA LYS A 117 -10.54 -8.59 8.19
C LYS A 117 -9.28 -9.19 8.79
N ILE A 118 -8.10 -9.03 8.15
CA ILE A 118 -6.84 -9.55 8.70
C ILE A 118 -6.50 -8.95 10.07
N HIS A 119 -6.81 -7.66 10.26
CA HIS A 119 -6.47 -6.93 11.48
C HIS A 119 -7.63 -6.82 12.47
N MET A 120 -8.77 -7.48 12.23
CA MET A 120 -9.99 -7.32 13.03
C MET A 120 -9.77 -7.56 14.52
N GLY A 121 -9.02 -8.59 14.91
CA GLY A 121 -8.76 -8.87 16.34
C GLY A 121 -8.01 -7.75 17.07
N PHE A 122 -7.30 -6.88 16.34
CA PHE A 122 -6.68 -5.67 16.89
C PHE A 122 -7.59 -4.44 16.73
N LEU A 123 -8.28 -4.33 15.59
CA LEU A 123 -9.10 -3.17 15.24
C LEU A 123 -10.46 -3.14 15.94
N VAL A 124 -10.99 -4.30 16.34
CA VAL A 124 -12.26 -4.47 17.05
C VAL A 124 -12.04 -5.40 18.25
N PRO A 125 -11.43 -4.91 19.35
CA PRO A 125 -11.12 -5.75 20.51
C PRO A 125 -12.34 -6.39 21.18
N GLU A 126 -13.53 -5.82 20.99
CA GLU A 126 -14.81 -6.31 21.53
C GLU A 126 -15.39 -7.50 20.72
N GLU A 127 -14.82 -7.77 19.54
CA GLU A 127 -15.15 -8.94 18.72
C GLU A 127 -14.30 -10.14 19.18
N ASN A 128 -14.94 -11.01 19.96
CA ASN A 128 -14.31 -12.18 20.56
C ASN A 128 -14.51 -13.47 19.74
N SER A 129 -15.18 -13.38 18.58
CA SER A 129 -15.44 -14.56 17.75
C SER A 129 -14.17 -15.01 17.03
N GLU A 130 -13.93 -16.33 17.01
CA GLU A 130 -12.77 -16.88 16.30
C GLU A 130 -12.83 -16.58 14.80
N GLN A 131 -11.73 -16.08 14.23
CA GLN A 131 -11.59 -15.97 12.80
C GLN A 131 -11.24 -17.33 12.21
N THR A 132 -12.00 -17.78 11.21
CA THR A 132 -11.67 -19.01 10.49
C THR A 132 -10.46 -18.81 9.58
N ASN A 133 -9.68 -19.88 9.39
CA ASN A 133 -8.51 -19.84 8.49
C ASN A 133 -8.90 -19.69 7.01
N GLU A 134 -10.14 -20.01 6.64
CA GLU A 134 -10.67 -19.91 5.27
C GLU A 134 -10.74 -18.48 4.74
N ASP A 135 -10.68 -17.47 5.61
CA ASP A 135 -10.69 -16.06 5.21
C ASP A 135 -9.35 -15.56 4.64
N ARG A 136 -8.35 -16.44 4.58
CA ARG A 136 -6.95 -16.11 4.26
C ARG A 136 -6.50 -16.55 2.86
N PHE A 137 -7.42 -16.86 1.96
CA PHE A 137 -7.07 -16.99 0.54
C PHE A 137 -6.58 -15.63 -0.03
N PRO A 138 -5.78 -15.62 -1.11
CA PRO A 138 -5.26 -14.39 -1.70
C PRO A 138 -6.39 -13.64 -2.40
N LYS A 139 -7.16 -12.87 -1.63
CA LYS A 139 -8.11 -11.88 -2.15
C LYS A 139 -7.42 -10.58 -2.51
N SER A 140 -6.28 -10.27 -1.88
CA SER A 140 -5.52 -9.06 -2.20
C SER A 140 -4.83 -9.17 -3.56
N VAL A 141 -5.36 -8.39 -4.51
CA VAL A 141 -4.76 -8.14 -5.83
C VAL A 141 -3.43 -7.43 -5.67
N GLY A 142 -3.34 -6.45 -4.77
CA GLY A 142 -2.10 -5.71 -4.49
C GLY A 142 -0.97 -6.64 -4.06
N MET A 143 -1.24 -7.48 -3.05
CA MET A 143 -0.29 -8.47 -2.56
C MET A 143 0.12 -9.48 -3.65
N ARG A 144 -0.86 -10.00 -4.42
CA ARG A 144 -0.58 -10.92 -5.53
C ARG A 144 0.31 -10.28 -6.60
N LEU A 145 0.05 -9.03 -6.98
CA LEU A 145 0.87 -8.32 -7.96
C LEU A 145 2.29 -8.11 -7.44
N LEU A 146 2.45 -7.70 -6.18
CA LEU A 146 3.76 -7.50 -5.56
C LEU A 146 4.56 -8.82 -5.53
N LEU A 147 3.95 -9.89 -5.05
CA LEU A 147 4.60 -11.21 -5.00
C LEU A 147 4.99 -11.70 -6.40
N ASN A 148 4.11 -11.55 -7.39
CA ASN A 148 4.41 -11.91 -8.77
C ASN A 148 5.56 -11.08 -9.38
N ARG A 149 5.69 -9.78 -9.04
CA ARG A 149 6.84 -8.95 -9.47
C ARG A 149 8.15 -9.49 -8.93
N HIS A 150 8.14 -9.99 -7.70
CA HIS A 150 9.27 -10.65 -7.06
C HIS A 150 9.39 -12.13 -7.42
N SER A 151 8.77 -12.55 -8.54
CA SER A 151 8.80 -13.92 -9.06
C SER A 151 8.21 -15.01 -8.14
N PHE A 152 7.48 -14.62 -7.08
CA PHE A 152 6.67 -15.52 -6.27
C PHE A 152 5.32 -15.73 -6.96
N ARG A 153 5.18 -16.84 -7.70
CA ARG A 153 3.94 -17.16 -8.42
C ARG A 153 2.85 -17.56 -7.43
N VAL A 154 1.93 -16.63 -7.15
CA VAL A 154 0.78 -16.88 -6.27
C VAL A 154 -0.40 -17.39 -7.09
N GLN A 155 -0.82 -18.62 -6.81
CA GLN A 155 -2.05 -19.18 -7.40
C GLN A 155 -3.30 -18.72 -6.62
N PRO A 156 -4.48 -18.64 -7.26
CA PRO A 156 -5.71 -18.19 -6.61
C PRO A 156 -6.14 -19.02 -5.38
N ASP A 157 -5.76 -20.30 -5.32
CA ASP A 157 -6.06 -21.27 -4.26
C ASP A 157 -4.96 -21.37 -3.19
N MET A 158 -3.85 -20.64 -3.35
CA MET A 158 -2.75 -20.67 -2.41
C MET A 158 -3.13 -20.03 -1.07
N MET A 159 -3.11 -20.80 0.03
CA MET A 159 -3.38 -20.25 1.35
C MET A 159 -2.32 -19.19 1.74
N VAL A 160 -2.75 -17.99 2.10
CA VAL A 160 -1.86 -16.91 2.54
C VAL A 160 -1.79 -16.90 4.07
N THR A 161 -0.64 -17.26 4.63
CA THR A 161 -0.45 -17.21 6.08
C THR A 161 -0.23 -15.76 6.55
N LYS A 162 -0.47 -15.51 7.84
CA LYS A 162 -0.11 -14.23 8.48
C LYS A 162 1.37 -13.87 8.26
N GLN A 163 2.25 -14.87 8.25
CA GLN A 163 3.67 -14.68 7.98
C GLN A 163 3.92 -14.20 6.54
N ILE A 164 3.21 -14.75 5.54
CA ILE A 164 3.31 -14.27 4.15
C ILE A 164 2.86 -12.82 4.07
N ILE A 165 1.75 -12.45 4.71
CA ILE A 165 1.26 -11.06 4.73
C ILE A 165 2.31 -10.12 5.31
N GLN A 166 2.86 -10.46 6.48
CA GLN A 166 3.88 -9.64 7.15
C GLN A 166 5.15 -9.50 6.32
N LYS A 167 5.67 -10.61 5.76
CA LYS A 167 6.85 -10.58 4.90
C LYS A 167 6.63 -9.80 3.62
N THR A 168 5.43 -9.91 3.03
CA THR A 168 5.06 -9.13 1.85
C THR A 168 4.97 -7.65 2.14
N GLY A 169 4.46 -7.26 3.31
CA GLY A 169 4.48 -5.87 3.78
C GLY A 169 5.90 -5.31 3.87
N LEU A 170 6.84 -6.07 4.44
CA LEU A 170 8.25 -5.65 4.49
C LEU A 170 8.87 -5.53 3.09
N VAL A 171 8.57 -6.46 2.17
CA VAL A 171 9.03 -6.37 0.77
C VAL A 171 8.46 -5.11 0.10
N HIS A 172 7.20 -4.78 0.35
CA HIS A 172 6.57 -3.56 -0.16
C HIS A 172 7.28 -2.29 0.34
N GLU A 173 7.57 -2.23 1.63
CA GLU A 173 8.29 -1.10 2.24
C GLU A 173 9.70 -0.95 1.65
N CYS A 174 10.43 -2.05 1.48
CA CYS A 174 11.74 -2.05 0.81
C CYS A 174 11.62 -1.53 -0.64
N ASP A 175 10.65 -2.04 -1.41
CA ASP A 175 10.40 -1.59 -2.78
C ASP A 175 10.10 -0.09 -2.83
N GLN A 176 9.34 0.45 -1.88
CA GLN A 176 9.05 1.88 -1.82
C GLN A 176 10.30 2.72 -1.59
N ILE A 177 11.14 2.32 -0.62
CA ILE A 177 12.41 3.01 -0.33
C ILE A 177 13.30 3.03 -1.57
N VAL A 178 13.45 1.89 -2.24
CA VAL A 178 14.26 1.75 -3.44
C VAL A 178 13.69 2.57 -4.61
N ASN A 179 12.38 2.48 -4.85
CA ASN A 179 11.73 3.13 -6.01
C ASN A 179 11.55 4.63 -5.85
N LYS A 180 11.53 5.17 -4.61
CA LYS A 180 11.49 6.61 -4.32
C LYS A 180 12.60 7.38 -5.05
N HIS A 181 13.75 6.75 -5.27
CA HIS A 181 14.93 7.35 -5.88
C HIS A 181 15.13 6.97 -7.35
N SER A 182 14.18 6.26 -7.97
CA SER A 182 14.33 5.70 -9.32
C SER A 182 14.76 6.75 -10.34
N ASP A 183 14.01 7.84 -10.49
CA ASP A 183 14.27 8.85 -11.51
C ASP A 183 15.63 9.54 -11.30
N SER A 184 15.93 9.89 -10.05
CA SER A 184 17.20 10.52 -9.67
C SER A 184 18.40 9.62 -9.96
N LEU A 185 18.31 8.34 -9.58
CA LEU A 185 19.37 7.36 -9.82
C LEU A 185 19.56 7.08 -11.31
N ARG A 186 18.47 6.94 -12.07
CA ARG A 186 18.53 6.69 -13.51
C ARG A 186 19.12 7.88 -14.26
N THR A 187 18.74 9.10 -13.90
CA THR A 187 19.31 10.32 -14.49
C THR A 187 20.81 10.42 -14.19
N ALA A 188 21.22 10.23 -12.93
CA ALA A 188 22.65 10.25 -12.58
C ALA A 188 23.44 9.12 -13.27
N ALA A 189 22.79 7.99 -13.56
CA ALA A 189 23.40 6.86 -14.25
C ALA A 189 23.70 7.11 -15.73
N GLU A 190 23.04 8.07 -16.38
CA GLU A 190 23.34 8.45 -17.77
C GLU A 190 24.79 8.91 -17.92
N HIS A 191 25.30 9.62 -16.90
CA HIS A 191 26.70 10.05 -16.87
C HIS A 191 27.71 8.91 -16.79
N LEU A 192 27.34 7.74 -16.25
CA LEU A 192 28.24 6.58 -16.25
C LEU A 192 28.55 6.08 -17.66
N LYS A 193 27.55 6.16 -18.56
CA LYS A 193 27.73 5.83 -19.97
C LYS A 193 28.54 6.90 -20.69
N GLU A 194 28.25 8.17 -20.44
CA GLU A 194 28.91 9.30 -21.10
C GLU A 194 30.39 9.46 -20.70
N ILE A 195 30.70 9.33 -19.41
CA ILE A 195 32.02 9.65 -18.85
C ILE A 195 32.91 8.41 -18.77
N SER A 196 32.35 7.29 -18.30
CA SER A 196 33.11 6.05 -18.04
C SER A 196 32.85 4.94 -19.05
N CYS A 197 32.01 5.17 -20.07
CA CYS A 197 31.64 4.16 -21.07
C CYS A 197 31.13 2.86 -20.42
N ILE A 198 30.34 2.97 -19.35
CA ILE A 198 29.71 1.84 -18.65
C ILE A 198 28.23 1.85 -18.97
N ASP A 199 27.73 0.77 -19.56
CA ASP A 199 26.29 0.60 -19.76
C ASP A 199 25.62 0.12 -18.47
N THR A 200 24.58 0.83 -18.06
CA THR A 200 23.85 0.64 -16.80
C THR A 200 22.38 0.26 -17.01
N GLN A 201 21.93 0.03 -18.26
CA GLN A 201 20.53 -0.28 -18.56
C GLN A 201 20.02 -1.49 -17.78
N ASP A 202 20.83 -2.53 -17.67
CA ASP A 202 20.49 -3.77 -16.96
C ASP A 202 20.75 -3.72 -15.45
N TRP A 203 21.17 -2.57 -14.90
CA TRP A 203 21.45 -2.46 -13.46
C TRP A 203 20.16 -2.15 -12.69
N ASP A 204 19.99 -2.83 -11.56
CA ASP A 204 18.99 -2.45 -10.56
C ASP A 204 19.39 -1.15 -9.84
N LEU A 205 18.43 -0.54 -9.14
CA LEU A 205 18.62 0.74 -8.46
C LEU A 205 19.63 0.67 -7.32
N MET A 206 19.73 -0.46 -6.61
CA MET A 206 20.72 -0.68 -5.55
C MET A 206 22.15 -0.63 -6.11
N LYS A 207 22.36 -1.33 -7.23
CA LYS A 207 23.63 -1.35 -7.95
C LYS A 207 23.98 0.03 -8.50
N LEU A 208 23.01 0.81 -8.99
CA LEU A 208 23.24 2.21 -9.37
C LEU A 208 23.68 3.06 -8.17
N ALA A 209 22.97 2.98 -7.04
CA ALA A 209 23.29 3.73 -5.84
C ALA A 209 24.71 3.41 -5.33
N ALA A 210 25.08 2.13 -5.31
CA ALA A 210 26.42 1.69 -4.94
C ALA A 210 27.50 2.25 -5.87
N ALA A 211 27.28 2.24 -7.20
CA ALA A 211 28.23 2.77 -8.16
C ALA A 211 28.43 4.28 -7.98
N LEU A 212 27.33 5.03 -7.85
CA LEU A 212 27.36 6.48 -7.64
C LEU A 212 28.05 6.86 -6.34
N LYS A 213 27.79 6.13 -5.25
CA LYS A 213 28.49 6.30 -3.97
C LYS A 213 29.99 6.03 -4.13
N MET A 214 30.40 4.97 -4.84
CA MET A 214 31.82 4.68 -5.11
C MET A 214 32.50 5.77 -5.95
N ILE A 215 31.82 6.34 -6.94
CA ILE A 215 32.34 7.46 -7.75
C ILE A 215 32.49 8.73 -6.91
N CYS A 216 31.51 9.02 -6.05
CA CYS A 216 31.52 10.21 -5.18
C CYS A 216 32.51 10.10 -4.00
N CYS A 217 32.86 8.87 -3.61
CA CYS A 217 33.73 8.56 -2.46
C CYS A 217 34.75 7.47 -2.83
N PRO A 218 35.68 7.71 -3.77
CA PRO A 218 36.57 6.69 -4.31
C PRO A 218 37.57 6.13 -3.28
N GLU A 219 37.79 6.86 -2.19
CA GLU A 219 38.67 6.51 -1.08
C GLU A 219 38.01 5.53 -0.09
N GLU A 220 36.67 5.53 -0.02
CA GLU A 220 35.93 4.69 0.91
C GLU A 220 35.87 3.23 0.44
N LYS A 221 36.08 2.30 1.37
CA LYS A 221 35.93 0.87 1.10
C LYS A 221 34.47 0.48 1.24
N ILE A 222 33.80 0.25 0.11
CA ILE A 222 32.41 -0.20 0.09
C ILE A 222 32.38 -1.70 -0.10
N GLU A 223 31.91 -2.44 0.91
CA GLU A 223 31.89 -3.90 0.90
C GLU A 223 31.06 -4.47 -0.25
N ALA A 224 29.90 -3.88 -0.52
CA ALA A 224 29.01 -4.26 -1.61
C ALA A 224 29.70 -4.16 -2.98
N GLY A 225 30.62 -3.21 -3.14
CA GLY A 225 31.28 -2.95 -4.43
C GLY A 225 32.12 -4.12 -4.96
N ARG A 226 32.66 -4.98 -4.08
CA ARG A 226 33.44 -6.16 -4.52
C ARG A 226 32.59 -7.23 -5.21
N TRP A 227 31.32 -7.34 -4.84
CA TRP A 227 30.42 -8.37 -5.34
C TRP A 227 29.54 -7.86 -6.49
N LEU A 228 29.27 -6.54 -6.52
CA LEU A 228 28.39 -5.92 -7.51
C LEU A 228 29.06 -5.58 -8.84
N PHE A 229 30.38 -5.34 -8.85
CA PHE A 229 31.08 -4.77 -10.01
C PHE A 229 32.31 -5.58 -10.43
N LEU A 230 32.56 -5.57 -11.73
CA LEU A 230 33.79 -6.11 -12.29
C LEU A 230 34.99 -5.25 -11.87
N LYS A 231 36.17 -5.87 -11.73
CA LYS A 231 37.42 -5.14 -11.41
C LYS A 231 37.69 -3.96 -12.36
N GLN A 232 37.36 -4.11 -13.63
CA GLN A 232 37.50 -3.04 -14.63
C GLN A 232 36.56 -1.86 -14.36
N GLN A 233 35.32 -2.12 -13.96
CA GLN A 233 34.35 -1.08 -13.60
C GLN A 233 34.82 -0.34 -12.35
N LEU A 234 35.26 -1.07 -11.32
CA LEU A 234 35.83 -0.47 -10.10
C LEU A 234 37.04 0.42 -10.40
N LYS A 235 37.91 0.00 -11.32
CA LYS A 235 39.04 0.81 -11.77
C LYS A 235 38.56 2.09 -12.45
N ARG A 236 37.62 2.00 -13.39
CA ARG A 236 37.03 3.17 -14.07
C ARG A 236 36.36 4.14 -13.10
N PHE A 237 35.61 3.65 -12.11
CA PHE A 237 35.00 4.50 -11.09
C PHE A 237 36.04 5.37 -10.37
N ARG A 238 37.23 4.82 -10.06
CA ARG A 238 38.31 5.59 -9.42
C ARG A 238 39.01 6.54 -10.39
N ASP A 239 39.40 6.01 -11.56
CA ASP A 239 40.19 6.77 -12.55
C ASP A 239 39.37 7.95 -13.11
N ASP A 240 38.06 7.77 -13.27
CA ASP A 240 37.16 8.78 -13.83
C ASP A 240 36.46 9.64 -12.76
N ALA A 241 36.53 9.32 -11.47
CA ALA A 241 35.84 10.07 -10.40
C ALA A 241 35.98 11.61 -10.50
N PRO A 242 37.17 12.18 -10.78
CA PRO A 242 37.31 13.64 -10.92
C PRO A 242 36.49 14.24 -12.06
N LYS A 243 36.16 13.47 -13.10
CA LYS A 243 35.39 13.91 -14.28
C LYS A 243 33.90 14.10 -13.98
N TYR A 244 33.41 13.52 -12.89
CA TYR A 244 32.01 13.67 -12.44
C TYR A 244 31.77 14.94 -11.62
N LYS A 245 32.83 15.72 -11.37
CA LYS A 245 32.73 17.02 -10.68
C LYS A 245 31.71 17.90 -11.42
N ASP A 246 30.75 18.43 -10.66
CA ASP A 246 29.62 19.26 -11.13
C ASP A 246 28.55 18.54 -11.98
N LYS A 247 28.69 17.23 -12.22
CA LYS A 247 27.67 16.38 -12.87
C LYS A 247 26.84 15.62 -11.85
N ILE A 248 27.47 15.16 -10.78
CA ILE A 248 26.83 14.38 -9.73
C ILE A 248 27.15 15.00 -8.38
N LEU A 249 26.11 15.27 -7.60
CA LEU A 249 26.25 15.84 -6.26
C LEU A 249 26.50 14.71 -5.25
N LYS A 250 27.61 14.82 -4.52
CA LYS A 250 28.02 13.83 -3.52
C LYS A 250 26.96 13.58 -2.46
N MET A 251 26.46 14.64 -1.80
CA MET A 251 25.56 14.52 -0.65
C MET A 251 24.26 13.77 -0.96
N PRO A 252 23.54 14.06 -2.06
CA PRO A 252 22.39 13.26 -2.48
C PRO A 252 22.72 11.77 -2.68
N CYS A 253 23.84 11.44 -3.33
CA CYS A 253 24.24 10.05 -3.54
C CYS A 253 24.53 9.31 -2.22
N LEU A 254 25.05 10.01 -1.20
CA LEU A 254 25.26 9.46 0.14
C LEU A 254 23.92 9.11 0.79
N VAL A 255 23.00 10.08 0.85
CA VAL A 255 21.69 9.90 1.50
C VAL A 255 20.92 8.76 0.84
N VAL A 256 20.92 8.70 -0.50
CA VAL A 256 20.25 7.61 -1.22
C VAL A 256 20.89 6.25 -0.92
N TYR A 257 22.23 6.17 -0.89
CA TYR A 257 22.92 4.93 -0.55
C TYR A 257 22.59 4.47 0.88
N ASP A 258 22.64 5.38 1.86
CA ASP A 258 22.38 5.07 3.27
C ASP A 258 20.90 4.75 3.54
N GLU A 259 19.95 5.28 2.76
CA GLU A 259 18.54 4.86 2.83
C GLU A 259 18.33 3.43 2.29
N MET A 260 19.19 2.98 1.38
CA MET A 260 19.02 1.72 0.63
C MET A 260 19.79 0.54 1.23
N TYR A 261 20.90 0.78 1.96
CA TYR A 261 21.82 -0.25 2.50
C TYR A 261 21.92 -0.20 4.03
#